data_AF-A0AAD5MSD1-F1
#
_entry.id   AF-A0AAD5MSD1-F1
#
_cell.length_a   1.000
_cell.length_b   1.000
_cell.length_c   1.000
_cell.angle_alpha   90.00
_cell.angle_beta   90.00
_cell.angle_gamma   90.00
#
_symmetry.space_group_name_H-M   'P 1'
#
loop_
_entity.id
_entity.type
_entity.pdbx_description
1 polymer ?
#
loop_
_entity_poly.entity_id
_entity_poly.type
_entity_poly.pdbx_seq_one_letter_code
_entity_poly.pdbx_strand_id
1 'polypeptide(L)'
;MHSEIAAGGIYGLLSRRRGHVFEESQIAGTTIFVVKAYLPVNEPFDFTADLRPNIGGQALSQCVFDHWQVLPGDPLDAGTKPNRAVIETRKRKGLKESVSTLDNYLDKLVDQLETRQTKSIFPSV
;
A
#
# COMPACT_ATOMS: atom_id res chain seq x y z
N MET A 1 -10.32 33.95 -10.74
CA MET A 1 -10.39 33.05 -11.91
C MET A 1 -9.13 32.21 -12.12
N HIS A 2 -7.91 32.65 -11.73
CA HIS A 2 -6.67 31.90 -12.01
C HIS A 2 -6.36 30.73 -11.03
N SER A 3 -6.82 30.77 -9.78
CA SER A 3 -6.51 29.72 -8.78
C SER A 3 -7.34 28.43 -8.93
N GLU A 4 -8.49 28.51 -9.61
CA GLU A 4 -9.48 27.43 -9.69
C GLU A 4 -9.02 26.30 -10.64
N ILE A 5 -8.28 26.65 -11.70
CA ILE A 5 -7.68 25.72 -12.65
C ILE A 5 -6.58 24.88 -11.96
N ALA A 6 -5.77 25.52 -11.11
CA ALA A 6 -4.72 24.84 -10.36
C ALA A 6 -5.31 23.86 -9.33
N ALA A 7 -6.39 24.25 -8.66
CA ALA A 7 -7.11 23.37 -7.72
C ALA A 7 -7.61 22.09 -8.43
N GLY A 8 -8.29 22.23 -9.57
CA GLY A 8 -8.78 21.09 -10.35
C GLY A 8 -7.66 20.11 -10.76
N GLY A 9 -6.50 20.62 -11.15
CA GLY A 9 -5.33 19.80 -11.48
C GLY A 9 -4.80 19.01 -10.28
N ILE A 10 -4.77 19.61 -9.08
CA ILE A 10 -4.34 18.95 -7.84
C ILE A 10 -5.27 17.81 -7.47
N TYR A 11 -6.59 18.03 -7.42
CA TYR A 11 -7.55 16.96 -7.08
C TYR A 11 -7.55 15.82 -8.09
N GLY A 12 -7.41 16.14 -9.38
CA GLY A 12 -7.31 15.14 -10.44
C GLY A 12 -6.09 14.25 -10.24
N LEU A 13 -4.92 14.83 -9.95
CA LEU A 13 -3.70 14.07 -9.71
C LEU A 13 -3.76 13.25 -8.42
N LEU A 14 -4.25 13.84 -7.33
CA LEU A 14 -4.42 13.14 -6.06
C LEU A 14 -5.36 11.95 -6.22
N SER A 15 -6.49 12.11 -6.88
CA SER A 15 -7.45 11.02 -7.12
C SER A 15 -6.83 9.87 -7.92
N ARG A 16 -6.09 10.18 -9.00
CA ARG A 16 -5.40 9.17 -9.82
C ARG A 16 -4.36 8.36 -9.02
N ARG A 17 -3.73 9.00 -8.05
CA ARG A 17 -2.69 8.41 -7.19
C ARG A 17 -3.22 7.93 -5.84
N ARG A 18 -4.54 7.73 -5.73
CA ARG A 18 -5.22 7.23 -4.52
C ARG A 18 -4.92 8.09 -3.28
N GLY A 19 -4.68 9.37 -3.50
CA GLY A 19 -4.44 10.34 -2.44
C GLY A 19 -5.73 10.70 -1.73
N HIS A 20 -5.63 10.97 -0.43
CA HIS A 20 -6.76 11.35 0.41
C HIS A 20 -6.52 12.74 1.00
N VAL A 21 -7.27 13.74 0.52
CA VAL A 21 -7.25 15.10 1.07
C VAL A 21 -7.97 15.11 2.41
N PHE A 22 -7.32 15.67 3.43
CA PHE A 22 -7.90 15.75 4.78
C PHE A 22 -7.93 17.18 5.33
N GLU A 23 -7.21 18.12 4.71
CA GLU A 23 -7.22 19.52 5.13
C GLU A 23 -7.04 20.43 3.92
N GLU A 24 -7.84 21.49 3.89
CA GLU A 24 -7.76 22.57 2.91
C GLU A 24 -7.87 23.89 3.65
N SER A 25 -6.89 24.76 3.46
CA SER A 25 -6.90 26.08 4.08
C SER A 25 -6.41 27.15 3.12
N GLN A 26 -6.97 28.35 3.25
CA GLN A 26 -6.49 29.53 2.55
C GLN A 26 -5.71 30.39 3.53
N ILE A 27 -4.54 30.88 3.11
CA ILE A 27 -3.75 31.80 3.93
C ILE A 27 -4.39 33.19 3.83
N ALA A 28 -4.97 33.66 4.95
CA ALA A 28 -5.64 34.95 5.04
C ALA A 28 -4.75 36.09 4.53
N GLY A 29 -5.33 36.97 3.71
CA GLY A 29 -4.59 38.08 3.09
C GLY A 29 -3.76 37.71 1.86
N THR A 30 -3.77 36.43 1.43
CA THR A 30 -3.12 36.00 0.19
C THR A 30 -4.06 35.18 -0.70
N THR A 31 -3.66 34.95 -1.95
CA THR A 31 -4.36 34.04 -2.88
C THR A 31 -3.87 32.60 -2.79
N ILE A 32 -3.08 32.26 -1.75
CA ILE A 32 -2.43 30.96 -1.60
C ILE A 32 -3.39 29.98 -0.91
N PHE A 33 -3.51 28.80 -1.50
CA PHE A 33 -4.23 27.65 -0.94
C PHE A 33 -3.24 26.56 -0.55
N VAL A 34 -3.49 25.94 0.59
CA VAL A 34 -2.73 24.79 1.09
C VAL A 34 -3.67 23.60 1.15
N VAL A 35 -3.31 22.55 0.41
CA VAL A 35 -4.02 21.26 0.39
C VAL A 35 -3.10 20.22 1.02
N LYS A 36 -3.54 19.57 2.09
CA LYS A 36 -2.83 18.45 2.70
C LYS A 36 -3.53 17.15 2.37
N ALA A 37 -2.76 16.17 1.93
CA ALA A 37 -3.26 14.87 1.56
C ALA A 37 -2.29 13.75 1.94
N TYR A 38 -2.83 12.58 2.23
CA TYR A 38 -2.03 11.36 2.30
C TYR A 38 -1.80 10.82 0.89
N LEU A 39 -0.58 10.37 0.61
CA LEU A 39 -0.19 9.77 -0.66
C LEU A 39 0.52 8.43 -0.40
N PRO A 40 0.12 7.32 -1.05
CA PRO A 40 0.80 6.04 -0.89
C PRO A 40 2.28 6.09 -1.33
N VAL A 41 3.19 5.67 -0.45
CA VAL A 41 4.66 5.65 -0.69
C VAL A 41 5.07 4.69 -1.80
N ASN A 42 4.19 3.79 -2.25
CA ASN A 42 4.46 2.91 -3.38
C ASN A 42 4.24 3.57 -4.76
N GLU A 43 3.75 4.81 -4.80
CA GLU A 43 3.51 5.55 -6.06
C GLU A 43 4.38 6.79 -6.33
N PRO A 44 5.39 7.24 -5.57
CA PRO A 44 5.68 8.67 -5.46
C PRO A 44 6.82 9.13 -6.36
N PHE A 45 7.49 8.25 -7.11
CA PHE A 45 8.77 8.60 -7.72
C PHE A 45 8.70 9.76 -8.72
N ASP A 46 7.49 10.13 -9.19
CA ASP A 46 7.27 11.26 -10.09
C ASP A 46 6.07 12.16 -9.71
N PHE A 47 5.62 12.20 -8.44
CA PHE A 47 4.46 13.05 -8.08
C PHE A 47 4.72 14.54 -8.41
N THR A 48 5.89 15.06 -8.03
CA THR A 48 6.27 16.45 -8.30
C THR A 48 6.49 16.70 -9.80
N ALA A 49 7.01 15.72 -10.53
CA ALA A 49 7.22 15.79 -11.98
C ALA A 49 5.88 15.85 -12.73
N ASP A 50 4.88 15.08 -12.31
CA ASP A 50 3.53 15.11 -12.86
C ASP A 50 2.73 16.33 -12.43
N LEU A 51 2.95 16.82 -11.20
CA LEU A 51 2.19 17.94 -10.66
C LEU A 51 2.43 19.22 -11.47
N ARG A 52 3.69 19.55 -11.74
CA ARG A 52 4.10 20.81 -12.41
C ARG A 52 3.39 21.07 -13.74
N PRO A 53 3.34 20.14 -14.72
CA PRO A 53 2.63 20.37 -15.98
C PRO A 53 1.11 20.44 -15.81
N ASN A 54 0.52 19.69 -14.87
CA ASN A 54 -0.94 19.67 -14.66
C ASN A 54 -1.49 20.97 -14.04
N ILE A 55 -0.64 21.79 -13.44
CA ILE A 55 -1.04 23.06 -12.79
C ILE A 55 -0.34 24.29 -13.40
N GLY A 56 0.32 24.14 -14.56
CA GLY A 56 1.04 25.22 -15.22
C GLY A 56 2.21 25.79 -14.41
N GLY A 57 2.79 25.00 -13.49
CA GLY A 57 3.91 25.39 -12.63
C GLY A 57 3.56 26.33 -11.47
N GLN A 58 2.27 26.48 -11.14
CA GLN A 58 1.80 27.46 -10.15
C GLN A 58 1.80 26.97 -8.69
N ALA A 59 2.09 25.70 -8.42
CA ALA A 59 2.19 25.18 -7.05
C ALA A 59 3.46 24.36 -6.83
N LEU A 60 3.80 24.23 -5.55
CA LEU A 60 4.93 23.47 -5.05
C LEU A 60 4.40 22.36 -4.15
N SER A 61 4.96 21.17 -4.29
CA SER A 61 4.66 20.03 -3.41
C SER A 61 5.75 19.88 -2.36
N GLN A 62 5.36 19.73 -1.09
CA GLN A 62 6.22 19.24 -0.03
C GLN A 62 5.67 17.90 0.45
N CYS A 63 6.50 16.86 0.48
CA CYS A 63 6.13 15.54 0.98
C CYS A 63 6.99 15.20 2.20
N VAL A 64 6.34 14.77 3.28
CA VAL A 64 6.99 14.25 4.48
C VAL A 64 6.37 12.90 4.82
N PHE A 65 7.14 12.04 5.50
CA PHE A 65 6.57 10.80 6.03
C PHE A 65 5.57 11.13 7.15
N ASP A 66 4.44 10.44 7.16
CA ASP A 66 3.36 10.65 8.12
C ASP A 66 3.10 9.38 8.96
N HIS A 67 2.57 8.31 8.35
CA HIS A 67 2.23 7.07 9.05
C HIS A 67 2.36 5.81 8.19
N TRP A 68 2.17 4.66 8.85
CA TRP A 68 2.01 3.36 8.22
C TRP A 68 0.52 3.02 8.09
N GLN A 69 0.07 2.75 6.87
CA GLN A 69 -1.29 2.31 6.60
C GLN A 69 -1.27 0.86 6.09
N VAL A 70 -2.16 0.03 6.63
CA VAL A 70 -2.34 -1.35 6.15
C VAL A 70 -2.96 -1.32 4.76
N LEU A 71 -2.30 -1.98 3.81
CA LEU A 71 -2.82 -2.14 2.45
C LEU A 71 -3.97 -3.16 2.48
N PRO A 72 -5.16 -2.84 1.95
CA PRO A 72 -6.29 -3.76 2.00
C PRO A 72 -6.06 -5.01 1.13
N GLY A 73 -6.46 -6.16 1.66
CA GLY A 73 -6.35 -7.48 1.03
C GLY A 73 -5.45 -8.44 1.81
N ASP A 74 -5.60 -9.74 1.56
CA ASP A 74 -4.74 -10.76 2.13
C ASP A 74 -3.46 -10.92 1.28
N PRO A 75 -2.25 -10.85 1.86
CA PRO A 75 -1.00 -11.12 1.13
C PRO A 75 -0.84 -12.56 0.63
N LEU A 76 -1.59 -13.53 1.16
CA LEU A 76 -1.58 -14.93 0.74
C LEU A 76 -2.51 -15.20 -0.44
N ASP A 77 -3.55 -14.39 -0.60
CA ASP A 77 -4.52 -14.53 -1.69
C ASP A 77 -3.93 -14.05 -3.02
N ALA A 78 -3.92 -14.94 -4.01
CA ALA A 78 -3.42 -14.64 -5.34
C ALA A 78 -4.19 -13.49 -5.98
N GLY A 79 -3.46 -12.54 -6.56
CA GLY A 79 -4.03 -11.42 -7.32
C GLY A 79 -4.37 -10.18 -6.51
N THR A 80 -4.31 -10.23 -5.17
CA THR A 80 -4.45 -9.05 -4.32
C THR A 80 -3.24 -8.11 -4.46
N LYS A 81 -3.40 -6.82 -4.13
CA LYS A 81 -2.29 -5.86 -4.16
C LYS A 81 -1.17 -6.21 -3.17
N PRO A 82 -1.47 -6.57 -1.90
CA PRO A 82 -0.45 -7.04 -0.96
C PRO A 82 0.32 -8.26 -1.48
N ASN A 83 -0.37 -9.23 -2.08
CA ASN A 83 0.25 -10.44 -2.63
C ASN A 83 1.28 -10.10 -3.72
N ARG A 84 0.95 -9.21 -4.66
CA ARG A 84 1.89 -8.76 -5.70
C ARG A 84 3.14 -8.12 -5.10
N ALA A 85 2.98 -7.23 -4.12
CA ALA A 85 4.10 -6.56 -3.46
C ALA A 85 5.03 -7.55 -2.73
N VAL A 86 4.45 -8.58 -2.10
CA VAL A 86 5.19 -9.66 -1.44
C VAL A 86 5.96 -10.49 -2.46
N ILE A 87 5.32 -10.95 -3.54
CA ILE A 87 5.95 -11.78 -4.59
C ILE A 87 7.11 -11.02 -5.26
N GLU A 88 6.90 -9.77 -5.68
CA GLU A 88 7.94 -8.94 -6.29
C GLU A 88 9.14 -8.75 -5.36
N THR A 89 8.89 -8.52 -4.06
CA THR A 89 9.95 -8.38 -3.06
C THR A 89 10.71 -9.69 -2.87
N ARG A 90 10.00 -10.84 -2.78
CA ARG A 90 10.63 -12.16 -2.63
C ARG A 90 11.50 -12.50 -3.84
N LYS A 91 10.99 -12.28 -5.05
CA LYS A 91 11.73 -12.47 -6.30
C LYS A 91 13.00 -11.62 -6.34
N ARG A 92 12.90 -10.33 -6.01
CA ARG A 92 14.06 -9.42 -5.92
C ARG A 92 15.09 -9.86 -4.89
N LYS A 93 14.67 -10.56 -3.83
CA LYS A 93 15.54 -11.11 -2.78
C LYS A 93 16.03 -12.54 -3.06
N GLY A 94 15.69 -13.13 -4.21
CA GLY A 94 16.09 -14.50 -4.56
C GLY A 94 15.39 -15.57 -3.72
N LEU A 95 14.25 -15.25 -3.11
CA LEU A 95 13.44 -16.19 -2.34
C LEU A 95 12.42 -16.88 -3.25
N LYS A 96 11.94 -18.06 -2.83
CA LYS A 96 10.85 -18.78 -3.51
C LYS A 96 9.61 -17.88 -3.63
N GLU A 97 9.05 -17.76 -4.83
CA GLU A 97 7.92 -16.86 -5.11
C GLU A 97 6.66 -17.20 -4.29
N SER A 98 6.43 -18.49 -4.01
CA SER A 98 5.38 -18.90 -3.07
C SER A 98 5.72 -18.47 -1.65
N VAL A 99 4.76 -17.89 -0.94
CA VAL A 99 4.85 -17.72 0.51
C VAL A 99 4.97 -19.11 1.15
N SER A 100 5.89 -19.25 2.11
CA SER A 100 6.07 -20.50 2.82
C SER A 100 4.79 -20.84 3.58
N THR A 101 4.22 -22.02 3.34
CA THR A 101 3.08 -22.53 4.10
C THR A 101 3.49 -22.91 5.52
N LEU A 102 2.50 -22.98 6.42
CA LEU A 102 2.70 -23.36 7.81
C LEU A 102 3.43 -24.70 7.96
N ASP A 103 3.19 -25.65 7.06
CA ASP A 103 3.83 -26.98 7.02
C ASP A 103 5.36 -26.94 6.96
N ASN A 104 5.95 -25.85 6.45
CA ASN A 104 7.41 -25.71 6.40
C ASN A 104 8.03 -25.41 7.77
N TYR A 105 7.20 -25.03 8.74
CA TYR A 105 7.63 -24.59 10.07
C TYR A 105 7.13 -25.49 11.19
N LEU A 106 6.07 -26.28 10.95
CA LEU A 106 5.61 -27.26 11.92
C LEU A 106 6.60 -28.41 12.04
N ASP A 107 6.99 -28.73 13.27
CA ASP A 107 7.78 -29.91 13.57
C ASP A 107 6.93 -31.16 13.32
N LYS A 108 7.43 -32.07 12.49
CA LYS A 108 6.76 -33.34 12.15
C LYS A 108 6.49 -34.21 13.37
N LEU A 109 7.12 -33.92 14.52
CA LEU A 109 6.85 -34.61 15.78
C LEU A 109 5.45 -34.32 16.34
N VAL A 110 4.87 -33.13 16.12
CA VAL A 110 3.51 -32.81 16.60
C VAL A 110 2.46 -33.63 15.82
N ASP A 111 2.59 -33.68 14.49
CA ASP A 111 1.74 -34.52 13.63
C ASP A 111 1.83 -36.01 14.01
N GLN A 112 3.03 -36.48 14.37
CA GLN A 112 3.24 -37.87 14.76
C GLN A 112 2.58 -38.20 16.10
N LEU A 113 2.50 -37.26 17.04
CA LEU A 113 1.83 -37.48 18.33
C LEU A 113 0.31 -37.55 18.16
N GLU A 114 -0.28 -36.69 17.33
CA GLU A 114 -1.72 -36.73 17.03
C GLU A 114 -2.10 -37.99 16.23
N THR A 115 -1.26 -38.39 15.26
CA THR A 115 -1.43 -39.63 14.49
C THR A 115 -1.31 -40.89 15.37
N ARG A 116 -0.46 -40.85 16.42
CA ARG A 116 -0.31 -41.94 17.38
C ARG A 116 -1.50 -42.05 18.33
N GLN A 117 -2.06 -40.93 18.78
CA GLN A 117 -3.24 -40.95 19.65
C GLN A 117 -4.52 -41.37 18.92
N THR A 118 -4.73 -40.91 17.68
CA THR A 118 -5.91 -41.30 16.88
C THR A 118 -5.93 -42.78 16.50
N LYS A 119 -4.77 -43.38 16.18
CA LYS A 119 -4.66 -44.83 15.95
C LYS A 119 -4.84 -45.68 17.22
N SER A 120 -4.63 -45.09 18.40
CA SER A 120 -4.82 -45.78 19.68
C SER A 120 -6.29 -45.83 20.13
N ILE A 121 -7.15 -44.96 19.61
CA ILE A 121 -8.55 -44.82 20.08
C ILE A 121 -9.53 -45.63 19.20
N PHE A 122 -9.18 -45.91 17.93
CA PHE A 122 -9.97 -46.77 17.05
C PHE A 122 -9.09 -47.88 16.46
N PRO A 123 -9.04 -49.08 17.07
CA PRO A 123 -8.50 -50.24 16.40
C PRO A 123 -9.45 -50.63 15.26
N SER A 124 -8.91 -50.72 14.04
CA SER A 124 -9.63 -51.17 12.85
C SER A 124 -10.31 -52.51 13.13
N VAL A 125 -11.64 -52.56 12.97
CA VAL A 125 -12.41 -53.80 12.76
C VAL A 125 -12.43 -54.10 11.28
#